data_AF-A0A838JR27-F1
#
_entry.id   AF-A0A838JR27-F1
#
_cell.length_a   1.000
_cell.length_b   1.000
_cell.length_c   1.000
_cell.angle_alpha   90.00
_cell.angle_beta   90.00
_cell.angle_gamma   90.00
#
_symmetry.space_group_name_H-M   'P 1'
#
loop_
_entity.id
_entity.type
_entity.pdbx_description
1 polymer ?
#
loop_
_entity_poly.entity_id
_entity_poly.type
_entity_poly.pdbx_seq_one_letter_code
_entity_poly.pdbx_strand_id
1 'polypeptide(L)' 'AAFSADTDGHDGSTEAAGGIVDGGTAGEIRGSGVDPEEALSENDSYAALEAGGGLIVTGPTGTNVNDVRVALIP' A
#
# COMPACT_ATOMS: atom_id res chain seq x y z
N ALA A 1 -11.75 2.86 5.74
CA ALA A 1 -10.59 2.11 5.22
C ALA A 1 -10.57 2.22 3.70
N ALA A 2 -9.40 2.17 3.09
CA ALA A 2 -9.24 2.15 1.64
C ALA A 2 -8.16 1.14 1.26
N PHE A 3 -8.33 0.47 0.12
CA PHE A 3 -7.27 -0.34 -0.46
C PHE A 3 -7.17 -0.12 -1.97
N SER A 4 -5.96 -0.33 -2.50
CA SER A 4 -5.64 -0.35 -3.93
C SER A 4 -4.75 -1.55 -4.18
N ALA A 5 -5.05 -2.35 -5.21
CA ALA A 5 -4.21 -3.48 -5.60
C ALA A 5 -4.22 -3.71 -7.12
N ASP A 6 -3.06 -4.01 -7.70
CA ASP A 6 -2.94 -4.55 -9.05
C ASP A 6 -3.31 -6.04 -9.04
N THR A 7 -4.11 -6.45 -10.01
CA THR A 7 -4.68 -7.80 -10.06
C THR A 7 -3.68 -8.86 -10.49
N ASP A 8 -2.51 -8.50 -11.01
CA ASP A 8 -1.43 -9.44 -11.30
C ASP A 8 -0.55 -9.79 -10.09
N GLY A 9 -0.76 -9.08 -8.98
CA GLY A 9 -0.09 -9.30 -7.72
C GLY A 9 1.19 -8.50 -7.52
N HIS A 10 1.56 -7.61 -8.45
CA HIS A 10 2.77 -6.78 -8.37
C HIS A 10 2.45 -5.30 -8.67
N ASP A 11 2.65 -4.44 -7.67
CA ASP A 11 2.61 -2.98 -7.81
C ASP A 11 4.04 -2.46 -7.98
N GLY A 12 4.31 -1.92 -9.18
CA GLY A 12 5.65 -1.49 -9.57
C GLY A 12 6.67 -2.64 -9.56
N SER A 13 7.88 -2.35 -9.08
CA SER A 13 8.99 -3.33 -9.01
C SER A 13 9.07 -4.04 -7.65
N THR A 14 7.92 -4.32 -7.02
CA THR A 14 7.84 -4.83 -5.64
C THR A 14 7.10 -6.17 -5.55
N GLU A 15 7.21 -6.86 -4.41
CA GLU A 15 6.46 -8.10 -4.10
C GLU A 15 5.03 -7.82 -3.59
N ALA A 16 4.67 -6.56 -3.38
CA ALA A 16 3.34 -6.17 -2.95
C ALA A 16 2.43 -6.01 -4.17
N ALA A 17 1.17 -6.41 -4.06
CA ALA A 17 0.13 -6.10 -5.03
C ALA A 17 -0.40 -4.67 -4.87
N GLY A 18 -0.10 -3.99 -3.76
CA GLY A 18 -0.54 -2.63 -3.47
C GLY A 18 -0.61 -2.37 -1.96
N GLY A 19 -1.60 -1.58 -1.52
CA GLY A 19 -1.70 -1.13 -0.13
C GLY A 19 -3.12 -1.04 0.42
N ILE A 20 -3.25 -1.22 1.74
CA ILE A 20 -4.46 -1.06 2.54
C ILE A 20 -4.19 -0.10 3.71
N VAL A 21 -5.08 0.87 3.89
CA VAL A 21 -4.94 1.92 4.91
C VAL A 21 -6.28 2.24 5.58
N ASP A 22 -6.22 2.79 6.77
CA ASP A 22 -7.36 3.41 7.45
C ASP A 22 -6.99 4.77 8.07
N GLY A 23 -7.86 5.28 8.96
CA GLY A 23 -7.63 6.58 9.60
C GLY A 23 -6.45 6.61 10.57
N GLY A 24 -5.94 5.46 11.01
CA GLY A 24 -4.81 5.32 11.92
C GLY A 24 -3.47 5.15 11.23
N THR A 25 -3.45 4.65 9.98
CA THR A 25 -2.21 4.23 9.31
C THR A 25 -1.15 5.33 9.23
N ALA A 26 -1.52 6.58 8.92
CA ALA A 26 -0.55 7.67 8.87
C ALA A 26 0.08 8.00 10.25
N GLY A 27 -0.59 7.65 11.34
CA GLY A 27 -0.05 7.73 12.70
C GLY A 27 0.93 6.58 13.00
N GLU A 28 0.64 5.38 12.51
CA GLU A 28 1.51 4.21 12.65
C GLU A 28 2.85 4.40 11.91
N ILE A 29 2.80 4.90 10.67
CA ILE A 29 3.99 5.24 9.86
C ILE A 29 4.88 6.27 10.58
N ARG A 30 4.27 7.33 11.13
CA ARG A 30 5.02 8.31 11.92
C ARG A 30 5.57 7.72 13.22
N GLY A 31 4.82 6.81 13.85
CA GLY A 31 5.23 6.09 15.05
C GLY A 31 6.46 5.19 14.85
N SER A 32 6.69 4.71 13.62
CA SER A 32 7.91 3.96 13.24
C SER A 32 9.07 4.85 12.80
N GLY A 33 8.92 6.18 12.86
CA GLY A 33 9.98 7.14 12.49
C GLY A 33 10.07 7.47 11.00
N VAL A 34 9.05 7.11 10.20
CA VAL A 34 8.96 7.45 8.78
C VAL A 34 8.00 8.62 8.61
N ASP A 35 8.35 9.62 7.79
CA ASP A 35 7.41 10.66 7.39
C ASP A 35 6.70 10.23 6.09
N PRO A 36 5.37 10.01 6.10
CA PRO A 36 4.64 9.59 4.91
C PRO A 36 4.66 10.65 3.78
N GLU A 37 4.81 11.94 4.09
CA GLU A 37 4.87 12.98 3.05
C GLU A 37 6.24 12.99 2.36
N GLU A 38 7.32 12.83 3.13
CA GLU A 38 8.68 12.69 2.61
C GLU A 38 8.80 11.44 1.73
N ALA A 39 8.36 10.29 2.25
CA ALA A 39 8.37 9.02 1.51
C ALA A 39 7.59 9.13 0.20
N LEU A 40 6.43 9.79 0.20
CA LEU A 40 5.67 10.02 -1.04
C LEU A 40 6.45 10.91 -2.03
N SER A 41 7.11 11.97 -1.54
CA SER A 41 7.90 12.87 -2.39
C SER A 41 9.11 12.18 -3.03
N GLU A 42 9.64 11.16 -2.36
CA GLU A 42 10.78 10.35 -2.82
C GLU A 42 10.34 9.13 -3.67
N ASN A 43 9.04 8.92 -3.87
CA ASN A 43 8.46 7.72 -4.49
C ASN A 43 8.78 6.42 -3.72
N ASP A 44 8.95 6.51 -2.40
CA ASP A 44 9.21 5.40 -1.49
C ASP A 44 7.95 5.02 -0.67
N SER A 45 6.81 4.94 -1.36
CA SER A 45 5.53 4.55 -0.74
C SER A 45 5.56 3.13 -0.19
N TYR A 46 6.38 2.24 -0.77
CA TYR A 46 6.56 0.87 -0.28
C TYR A 46 7.10 0.86 1.15
N ALA A 47 8.21 1.55 1.43
CA ALA A 47 8.80 1.57 2.78
C ALA A 47 7.84 2.22 3.80
N ALA A 48 7.13 3.28 3.42
CA ALA A 48 6.12 3.88 4.27
C ALA A 48 4.98 2.91 4.60
N LEU A 49 4.42 2.22 3.61
CA LEU A 49 3.35 1.25 3.83
C LEU A 49 3.85 0.03 4.62
N GLU A 50 5.09 -0.42 4.39
CA GLU A 50 5.71 -1.50 5.19
C GLU A 50 5.79 -1.10 6.66
N ALA A 51 6.26 0.11 6.95
CA ALA A 51 6.40 0.63 8.31
C ALA A 51 5.05 0.78 9.02
N GLY A 52 3.99 1.12 8.27
CA GLY A 52 2.60 1.17 8.74
C GLY A 52 1.84 -0.15 8.67
N GLY A 53 2.46 -1.27 8.28
CA GLY A 53 1.79 -2.57 8.13
C GLY A 53 0.70 -2.62 7.06
N GLY A 54 0.72 -1.70 6.10
CA GLY A 54 -0.30 -1.49 5.07
C GLY A 54 -0.04 -2.18 3.74
N LEU A 55 0.99 -3.02 3.60
CA LEU A 55 1.24 -3.75 2.35
C LEU A 55 0.21 -4.86 2.10
N ILE A 56 -0.25 -4.99 0.86
CA ILE A 56 -1.03 -6.13 0.40
C ILE A 56 -0.09 -7.05 -0.39
N VAL A 57 0.13 -8.27 0.10
CA VAL A 57 0.95 -9.28 -0.58
C VAL A 57 0.07 -10.47 -0.95
N THR A 58 -0.19 -10.66 -2.24
CA THR A 58 -0.95 -11.80 -2.78
C THR A 58 -0.05 -12.89 -3.36
N GLY A 59 1.19 -12.52 -3.74
CA GLY A 59 1.98 -13.27 -4.70
C GLY A 59 1.38 -13.19 -6.13
N PRO A 60 2.01 -13.87 -7.10
CA PRO A 60 1.53 -13.90 -8.49
C PRO A 60 0.14 -14.54 -8.58
N THR A 61 -0.83 -13.80 -9.11
CA THR A 61 -2.23 -14.24 -9.17
C THR A 61 -2.55 -15.08 -10.41
N GLY A 62 -1.73 -14.97 -11.47
CA GLY A 62 -1.93 -15.65 -12.75
C GLY A 62 -2.95 -14.97 -13.69
N THR A 63 -3.35 -13.73 -13.41
CA THR A 63 -4.21 -12.93 -14.29
C THR A 63 -3.77 -11.46 -14.27
N ASN A 64 -4.25 -10.63 -15.20
CA ASN A 64 -4.08 -9.18 -15.13
C ASN A 64 -5.31 -8.51 -15.77
N VAL A 65 -6.09 -7.81 -14.94
CA VAL A 65 -7.21 -6.94 -15.35
C VAL A 65 -7.03 -5.51 -14.81
N ASN A 66 -5.76 -5.10 -14.61
CA ASN A 66 -5.31 -3.83 -14.02
C ASN A 66 -5.68 -3.68 -12.53
N ASP A 67 -5.80 -2.44 -12.05
CA ASP A 67 -6.02 -2.11 -10.64
C ASP A 67 -7.48 -2.22 -10.19
N VAL A 68 -7.66 -2.56 -8.91
CA VAL A 68 -8.90 -2.39 -8.17
C VAL A 68 -8.67 -1.47 -6.97
N ARG A 69 -9.58 -0.50 -6.79
CA ARG A 69 -9.59 0.42 -5.64
C ARG A 69 -10.93 0.33 -4.93
N VAL A 70 -10.92 0.21 -3.61
CA VAL A 70 -12.12 0.15 -2.78
C VAL A 70 -11.97 1.10 -1.60
N ALA A 71 -13.02 1.87 -1.34
CA ALA A 71 -13.16 2.69 -0.13
C ALA A 71 -14.37 2.19 0.66
N LEU A 72 -14.17 1.92 1.95
CA LEU A 72 -15.21 1.58 2.91
C LEU A 72 -15.44 2.76 3.85
N ILE A 73 -16.65 3.31 3.79
CA ILE A 73 -17.18 4.34 4.70
C ILE A 73 -18.30 3.67 5.52
N PRO A 74 -18.16 3.56 6.85
CA PRO A 74 -19.15 2.93 7.72
C PRO A 74 -20.41 3.78 7.92
#